data_AF-A0A5D6UUP2-F1
#
_entry.id   AF-A0A5D6UUP2-F1
#
_cell.length_a   1.000
_cell.length_b   1.000
_cell.length_c   1.000
_cell.angle_alpha   90.00
_cell.angle_beta   90.00
_cell.angle_gamma   90.00
#
_symmetry.space_group_name_H-M   'P 1'
#
loop_
_entity.id
_entity.type
_entity.pdbx_description
1 polymer ?
#
loop_
_entity_poly.entity_id
_entity_poly.type
_entity_poly.pdbx_seq_one_letter_code
_entity_poly.pdbx_strand_id
1 'polypeptide(L)'
;SLLAVGLMNSIMFATIFTLAVAGLGRHTEEASGLLNVAIVGGALVPMLFGAVADASSLRLALLLPVLCYAYILWYGLKGHVRTA
;
A
#
# COMPACT_ATOMS: atom_id res chain seq x y z
N SER A 1 -17.24 -11.51 3.76
CA SER A 1 -17.50 -11.74 2.32
C SER A 1 -16.35 -11.22 1.48
N LEU A 2 -15.89 -11.99 0.48
CA LEU A 2 -14.84 -11.57 -0.47
C LEU A 2 -15.17 -10.24 -1.18
N LEU A 3 -16.46 -9.98 -1.42
CA LEU A 3 -16.95 -8.71 -1.97
C LEU A 3 -16.53 -7.49 -1.13
N ALA A 4 -16.63 -7.58 0.20
CA ALA A 4 -16.25 -6.49 1.09
C ALA A 4 -14.73 -6.27 1.08
N VAL A 5 -13.94 -7.35 0.99
CA VAL A 5 -12.47 -7.26 0.89
C VAL A 5 -12.06 -6.59 -0.42
N GLY A 6 -12.67 -6.98 -1.54
CA GLY A 6 -12.44 -6.35 -2.84
C GLY A 6 -12.79 -4.86 -2.85
N LEU A 7 -13.93 -4.50 -2.24
CA LEU A 7 -14.35 -3.10 -2.11
C LEU A 7 -13.33 -2.28 -1.29
N MET A 8 -12.91 -2.79 -0.13
CA MET A 8 -11.94 -2.10 0.73
C MET A 8 -10.58 -1.91 0.04
N ASN A 9 -10.13 -2.89 -0.75
CA ASN A 9 -8.86 -2.80 -1.47
C ASN A 9 -8.89 -1.72 -2.58
N SER A 10 -10.03 -1.54 -3.26
CA SER A 10 -10.18 -0.49 -4.27
C SER A 10 -10.18 0.92 -3.65
N ILE A 11 -10.88 1.10 -2.52
CA ILE A 11 -10.94 2.38 -1.80
C ILE A 11 -9.55 2.76 -1.24
N MET A 12 -8.78 1.77 -0.80
CA MET A 12 -7.46 1.98 -0.21
C MET A 12 -6.50 2.72 -1.14
N PHE A 13 -6.37 2.30 -2.40
CA PHE A 13 -5.48 2.96 -3.35
C PHE A 13 -5.93 4.40 -3.63
N ALA A 14 -7.22 4.63 -3.89
CA ALA A 14 -7.77 5.97 -4.11
C ALA A 14 -7.55 6.90 -2.91
N THR A 15 -7.68 6.36 -1.69
CA THR A 15 -7.46 7.10 -0.44
C THR A 15 -5.97 7.45 -0.26
N ILE A 16 -5.07 6.48 -0.45
CA ILE A 16 -3.62 6.70 -0.36
C ILE A 16 -3.17 7.74 -1.38
N PHE A 17 -3.66 7.64 -2.62
CA PHE A 17 -3.36 8.59 -3.68
C PHE A 17 -3.81 10.00 -3.31
N THR A 18 -5.07 10.16 -2.89
CA THR A 18 -5.61 11.45 -2.47
C THR A 18 -4.82 12.05 -1.30
N LEU A 19 -4.51 11.25 -0.28
CA LEU A 19 -3.71 11.69 0.87
C LEU A 19 -2.26 12.05 0.49
N ALA A 20 -1.66 11.32 -0.44
CA ALA A 20 -0.28 11.54 -0.87
C ALA A 20 -0.12 12.81 -1.70
N VAL A 21 -1.16 13.24 -2.43
CA VAL A 21 -1.12 14.45 -3.27
C VAL A 21 -1.74 15.67 -2.59
N ALA A 22 -2.47 15.48 -1.48
CA ALA A 22 -3.10 16.56 -0.74
C ALA A 22 -2.07 17.53 -0.13
N GLY A 23 -2.18 18.82 -0.45
CA GLY A 23 -1.35 19.89 0.12
C GLY A 23 -0.02 20.14 -0.60
N LEU A 24 0.31 19.40 -1.68
CA LEU A 24 1.59 19.58 -2.40
C LEU A 24 1.58 20.70 -3.45
N GLY A 25 0.41 21.28 -3.78
CA GLY A 25 0.29 22.40 -4.72
C GLY A 25 0.96 22.09 -6.06
N ARG A 26 2.05 22.79 -6.38
CA ARG A 26 2.81 22.62 -7.64
C ARG A 26 3.49 21.25 -7.79
N HIS A 27 3.69 20.50 -6.70
CA HIS A 27 4.34 19.18 -6.72
C HIS A 27 3.35 18.00 -6.79
N THR A 28 2.05 18.28 -6.93
CA THR A 28 0.99 17.26 -7.04
C THR A 28 1.23 16.32 -8.23
N GLU A 29 1.66 16.86 -9.37
CA GLU A 29 1.95 16.08 -10.58
C GLU A 29 3.17 15.15 -10.38
N GLU A 30 4.23 15.65 -9.76
CA GLU A 30 5.43 14.85 -9.45
C GLU A 30 5.12 13.74 -8.45
N ALA A 31 4.37 14.03 -7.40
CA ALA A 31 3.98 13.04 -6.39
C ALA A 31 3.07 11.94 -6.97
N SER A 32 2.11 12.31 -7.82
CA SER A 32 1.27 11.36 -8.57
C SER A 32 2.11 10.44 -9.46
N GLY A 33 3.08 11.00 -10.19
CA GLY A 33 4.00 10.24 -11.02
C GLY A 33 4.83 9.25 -10.20
N LEU A 34 5.37 9.69 -9.06
CA LEU A 34 6.15 8.85 -8.17
C LEU A 34 5.31 7.72 -7.56
N LEU A 35 4.04 8.00 -7.21
CA LEU A 35 3.12 7.00 -6.66
C LEU A 35 2.79 5.91 -7.71
N ASN A 36 2.62 6.30 -8.98
CA ASN A 36 2.41 5.35 -10.07
C ASN A 36 3.63 4.46 -10.30
N VAL A 37 4.85 5.00 -10.18
CA VAL A 37 6.08 4.19 -10.23
C VAL A 37 6.16 3.23 -9.03
N ALA A 38 5.73 3.68 -7.84
CA ALA A 38 5.70 2.85 -6.64
C ALA A 38 4.75 1.64 -6.73
N ILE A 39 3.80 1.62 -7.70
CA ILE A 39 2.97 0.43 -7.99
C ILE A 39 3.84 -0.79 -8.37
N VAL A 40 5.07 -0.59 -8.86
CA VAL A 40 6.04 -1.67 -9.09
C VAL A 40 6.31 -2.50 -7.83
N GLY A 41 6.16 -1.90 -6.63
CA GLY A 41 6.23 -2.60 -5.36
C GLY A 41 5.20 -3.73 -5.23
N GLY A 42 4.05 -3.59 -5.92
CA GLY A 42 3.02 -4.62 -6.01
C GLY A 42 3.45 -5.88 -6.76
N ALA A 43 4.52 -5.85 -7.56
CA ALA A 43 5.14 -7.04 -8.15
C ALA A 43 6.27 -7.62 -7.26
N LEU A 44 6.99 -6.76 -6.54
CA LEU A 44 8.04 -7.14 -5.59
C LEU A 44 7.49 -7.89 -4.38
N VAL A 45 6.39 -7.43 -3.80
CA VAL A 45 5.79 -8.02 -2.58
C VAL A 45 5.33 -9.47 -2.80
N PRO A 46 4.60 -9.81 -3.88
CA PRO A 46 4.25 -11.21 -4.20
C PRO A 46 5.46 -12.08 -4.52
N MET A 47 6.50 -11.52 -5.17
CA MET A 47 7.73 -12.26 -5.46
C MET A 47 8.46 -12.65 -4.17
N LEU A 48 8.60 -11.70 -3.24
CA LEU A 48 9.14 -11.94 -1.90
C LEU A 48 8.28 -12.93 -1.11
N PHE A 49 6.96 -12.78 -1.16
CA PHE A 49 6.03 -13.73 -0.53
C PHE A 49 6.23 -15.15 -1.05
N GLY A 50 6.34 -15.33 -2.37
CA GLY A 50 6.58 -16.63 -3.01
C GLY A 50 7.91 -17.24 -2.57
N ALA A 51 8.99 -16.47 -2.61
CA ALA A 51 10.30 -16.93 -2.16
C ALA A 51 10.32 -17.35 -0.67
N VAL A 52 9.63 -16.60 0.19
CA VAL A 52 9.51 -16.93 1.63
C VAL A 52 8.61 -18.15 1.87
N ALA A 53 7.55 -18.29 1.07
CA ALA A 53 6.64 -19.45 1.13
C ALA A 53 7.37 -20.75 0.76
N ASP A 54 8.23 -20.69 -0.26
CA ASP A 54 9.02 -21.84 -0.74
C ASP A 54 10.14 -22.22 0.25
N ALA A 55 10.72 -21.25 0.97
CA ALA A 55 11.88 -21.48 1.83
C ALA A 55 11.56 -21.86 3.28
N SER A 56 10.42 -21.42 3.86
CA SER A 56 10.18 -21.51 5.31
C SER A 56 8.88 -22.21 5.69
N SER A 57 7.73 -21.65 5.29
CA SER A 57 6.38 -22.22 5.41
C SER A 57 5.35 -21.17 5.03
N LEU A 58 4.21 -21.61 4.50
CA LEU A 58 3.09 -20.74 4.12
C LEU A 58 2.59 -19.83 5.27
N ARG A 59 2.72 -20.27 6.52
CA ARG A 59 2.37 -19.49 7.72
C ARG A 59 3.26 -18.27 7.92
N LEU A 60 4.56 -18.38 7.64
CA LEU A 60 5.50 -17.26 7.74
C LEU A 60 5.32 -16.30 6.55
N ALA A 61 5.05 -16.84 5.36
CA ALA A 61 4.72 -16.02 4.21
C ALA A 61 3.48 -15.14 4.48
N LEU A 62 2.44 -15.67 5.13
CA LEU A 62 1.23 -14.93 5.51
C LEU A 62 1.45 -13.73 6.47
N LEU A 63 2.57 -13.67 7.20
CA LEU A 63 2.90 -12.49 8.01
C LEU A 63 3.29 -11.29 7.16
N LEU A 64 3.82 -11.51 5.95
CA LEU A 64 4.30 -10.43 5.09
C LEU A 64 3.15 -9.53 4.58
N PRO A 65 2.03 -10.05 4.05
CA PRO A 65 0.86 -9.25 3.74
C PRO A 65 0.26 -8.54 4.96
N VAL A 66 0.27 -9.20 6.13
CA VAL A 66 -0.23 -8.61 7.38
C VAL A 66 0.60 -7.38 7.77
N LEU A 67 1.93 -7.46 7.64
CA LEU A 67 2.82 -6.31 7.87
C LEU A 67 2.57 -5.19 6.85
N CYS A 68 2.35 -5.50 5.58
CA CYS A 68 1.99 -4.51 4.57
C CYS A 68 0.69 -3.77 4.92
N TYR A 69 -0.37 -4.51 5.30
CA TYR A 69 -1.63 -3.90 5.72
C TYR A 69 -1.48 -3.08 7.01
N ALA A 70 -0.64 -3.52 7.96
CA ALA A 70 -0.35 -2.75 9.17
C ALA A 70 0.36 -1.42 8.86
N TYR A 71 1.29 -1.41 7.89
CA TYR A 71 1.92 -0.17 7.42
C TYR A 71 0.91 0.78 6.78
N ILE A 72 0.01 0.27 5.94
CA ILE A 72 -1.06 1.08 5.32
C ILE A 72 -2.00 1.65 6.39
N LEU A 73 -2.33 0.88 7.43
CA LEU A 73 -3.14 1.34 8.56
C LEU A 73 -2.44 2.48 9.31
N TRP A 74 -1.13 2.36 9.57
CA TRP A 74 -0.35 3.43 10.19
C TRP A 74 -0.32 4.70 9.32
N TYR A 75 -0.12 4.54 8.00
CA TYR A 75 -0.15 5.64 7.04
C TYR A 75 -1.51 6.37 7.05
N GLY A 76 -2.61 5.62 7.08
CA GLY A 76 -3.96 6.17 7.15
C GLY A 76 -4.33 6.83 8.49
N LEU A 77 -3.68 6.48 9.61
CA LEU A 77 -4.01 7.03 10.94
C LEU A 77 -3.12 8.20 11.37
N LYS A 78 -1.81 8.12 11.10
CA LYS A 78 -0.81 9.11 11.57
C LYS A 78 0.19 9.54 10.50
N GLY A 79 0.37 8.75 9.45
CA GLY A 79 1.42 9.00 8.45
C GLY A 79 1.04 9.97 7.34
N HIS A 80 -0.25 10.22 7.08
CA HIS A 80 -0.64 11.24 6.12
C HIS A 80 -0.26 12.63 6.64
N VAL A 81 0.43 13.41 5.80
CA VAL A 81 0.91 14.75 6.13
C VAL A 81 -0.28 15.59 6.58
N ARG A 82 -0.24 16.08 7.82
CA ARG A 82 -1.13 17.14 8.29
C ARG A 82 -0.73 18.42 7.56
N THR A 83 -1.30 18.64 6.39
CA THR A 83 -1.40 20.00 5.84
C THR A 83 -2.58 20.66 6.55
N ALA A 84 -2.31 21.16 7.76
CA ALA A 84 -3.08 22.26 8.34
C ALA A 84 -2.66 23.56 7.64
#